data_AF-A0A368FT84-F1
#
_entry.id   AF-A0A368FT84-F1
#
_cell.length_a   1.000
_cell.length_b   1.000
_cell.length_c   1.000
_cell.angle_alpha   90.00
_cell.angle_beta   90.00
_cell.angle_gamma   90.00
#
_symmetry.space_group_name_H-M   'P 1'
#
loop_
_entity.id
_entity.type
_entity.pdbx_description
1 polymer ?
#
loop_
_entity_poly.entity_id
_entity_poly.type
_entity_poly.pdbx_seq_one_letter_code
_entity_poly.pdbx_strand_id
1 'polypeptide(L)'
;MHTNPGPWLDREFYTQFEERTTCLEKIYTDSKIPGFTGKVDGKITLNENIADNEGVKLAFKVHRKLGKKLGADGRFEEMQEFNNDQMFFLSYAMFFCNKNAYNQKYLRRWVSTSIYAPDMLR
;
A
#
# COMPACT_ATOMS: atom_id res chain seq x y z
N MET A 1 -2.72 19.22 -29.43
CA MET A 1 -2.91 18.42 -28.20
C MET A 1 -3.68 17.17 -28.58
N HIS A 2 -2.97 16.05 -28.78
CA HIS A 2 -3.57 14.75 -29.11
C HIS A 2 -3.44 13.84 -27.88
N THR A 3 -4.35 13.95 -26.93
CA THR A 3 -4.42 13.00 -25.81
C THR A 3 -5.86 12.62 -25.55
N ASN A 4 -6.46 11.96 -26.52
CA ASN A 4 -7.47 10.96 -26.20
C ASN A 4 -7.07 9.68 -26.94
N PRO A 5 -6.10 8.89 -26.42
CA PRO A 5 -5.96 7.54 -26.90
C PRO A 5 -7.23 6.84 -26.45
N GLY A 6 -8.03 6.33 -27.40
CA GLY A 6 -9.11 5.42 -27.06
C GLY A 6 -8.59 4.26 -26.20
N PRO A 7 -9.49 3.41 -25.67
CA PRO A 7 -9.09 2.27 -24.86
C PRO A 7 -7.99 1.47 -25.56
N TRP A 8 -6.82 1.38 -24.93
CA TRP A 8 -5.64 0.69 -25.46
C TRP A 8 -5.55 -0.76 -24.98
N LEU A 9 -6.51 -1.19 -24.14
CA LEU A 9 -6.70 -2.55 -23.66
C LEU A 9 -8.11 -3.06 -24.01
N ASP A 10 -8.27 -4.38 -23.96
CA ASP A 10 -9.56 -5.03 -24.22
C ASP A 10 -10.60 -4.67 -23.17
N ARG A 11 -11.88 -4.71 -23.55
CA ARG A 11 -13.00 -4.43 -22.64
C ARG A 11 -12.99 -5.31 -21.39
N GLU A 12 -12.60 -6.58 -21.54
CA GLU A 12 -12.48 -7.52 -20.43
C GLU A 12 -11.49 -7.04 -19.36
N PHE A 13 -10.38 -6.41 -19.77
CA PHE A 13 -9.43 -5.83 -18.83
C PHE A 13 -10.10 -4.77 -17.95
N TYR A 14 -10.84 -3.84 -18.56
CA TYR A 14 -11.49 -2.77 -17.81
C TYR A 14 -12.55 -3.31 -16.83
N THR A 15 -13.29 -4.35 -17.21
CA THR A 15 -14.21 -5.04 -16.29
C THR A 15 -13.48 -5.63 -15.09
N GLN A 16 -12.41 -6.40 -15.33
CA GLN A 16 -11.63 -7.00 -14.25
C GLN A 16 -10.91 -5.95 -13.39
N PHE A 17 -10.47 -4.84 -14.00
CA PHE A 17 -9.85 -3.72 -13.30
C PHE A 17 -10.86 -3.04 -12.38
N GLU A 18 -12.07 -2.75 -12.86
CA GLU A 18 -13.15 -2.18 -12.06
C GLU A 18 -13.50 -3.10 -10.87
N GLU A 19 -13.71 -4.39 -11.11
CA GLU A 19 -14.03 -5.36 -10.04
C GLU A 19 -12.97 -5.36 -8.92
N ARG A 20 -11.68 -5.39 -9.29
CA ARG A 20 -10.57 -5.43 -8.32
C ARG A 20 -10.41 -4.10 -7.60
N THR A 21 -10.54 -2.99 -8.30
CA THR A 21 -10.37 -1.65 -7.72
C THR A 21 -11.54 -1.29 -6.81
N THR A 22 -12.77 -1.70 -7.13
CA THR A 22 -13.92 -1.59 -6.20
C THR A 22 -13.70 -2.38 -4.92
N CYS A 23 -13.10 -3.58 -5.00
CA CYS A 23 -12.74 -4.35 -3.81
C CYS A 23 -11.72 -3.60 -2.94
N LEU A 24 -10.67 -3.04 -3.57
CA LEU A 24 -9.63 -2.29 -2.85
C LEU A 24 -10.18 -1.00 -2.23
N GLU A 25 -10.99 -0.24 -2.96
CA GLU A 25 -11.71 0.95 -2.45
C GLU A 25 -12.48 0.59 -1.17
N LYS A 26 -13.20 -0.54 -1.18
CA LYS A 26 -13.97 -1.00 -0.02
C LYS A 26 -13.08 -1.34 1.17
N ILE A 27 -11.95 -2.03 0.94
CA ILE A 27 -10.99 -2.36 2.01
C ILE A 27 -10.55 -1.10 2.77
N TYR A 28 -10.16 -0.05 2.05
CA TYR A 28 -9.70 1.20 2.68
C TYR A 28 -10.84 2.00 3.29
N THR A 29 -12.02 2.03 2.67
CA THR A 29 -13.21 2.71 3.21
C THR A 29 -13.68 2.10 4.53
N ASP A 30 -13.61 0.77 4.64
CA ASP A 30 -14.05 0.04 5.83
C ASP A 30 -12.95 -0.11 6.90
N SER A 31 -11.72 0.29 6.58
CA SER A 31 -10.60 0.22 7.51
C SER A 31 -10.77 1.17 8.68
N LYS A 32 -10.45 0.68 9.88
CA LYS A 32 -10.47 1.48 11.11
C LYS A 32 -9.08 2.04 11.37
N ILE A 33 -9.02 3.34 11.66
CA ILE A 33 -7.79 4.00 12.10
C ILE A 33 -7.73 3.90 13.64
N PRO A 34 -6.71 3.25 14.23
CA PRO A 34 -6.62 3.08 15.67
C PRO A 34 -6.72 4.42 16.42
N GLY A 35 -7.65 4.53 17.37
CA GLY A 35 -7.84 5.73 18.17
C GLY A 35 -8.44 6.93 17.42
N PHE A 36 -8.96 6.78 16.20
CA PHE A 36 -9.59 7.85 15.43
C PHE A 36 -10.95 7.42 14.89
N THR A 37 -11.96 8.29 15.00
CA THR A 37 -13.35 7.96 14.62
C THR A 37 -13.70 8.28 13.17
N GLY A 38 -12.87 9.07 12.47
CA GLY A 38 -13.06 9.35 11.06
C GLY A 38 -12.68 8.15 10.18
N LYS A 39 -13.11 8.19 8.92
CA LYS A 39 -12.85 7.15 7.92
C LYS A 39 -12.02 7.71 6.79
N VAL A 40 -11.30 6.82 6.12
CA VAL A 40 -10.65 7.11 4.83
C VAL A 40 -11.71 7.09 3.74
N ASP A 41 -11.62 8.01 2.80
CA ASP A 41 -12.33 7.89 1.53
C ASP A 41 -11.50 6.98 0.61
N GLY A 42 -11.93 5.72 0.48
CA GLY A 42 -11.22 4.73 -0.33
C GLY A 42 -11.19 5.07 -1.81
N LYS A 43 -12.15 5.88 -2.30
CA LYS A 43 -12.21 6.32 -3.69
C LYS A 43 -11.19 7.40 -3.98
N ILE A 44 -11.05 8.38 -3.08
CA ILE A 44 -10.02 9.42 -3.18
C ILE A 44 -8.62 8.81 -3.13
N THR A 45 -8.41 7.82 -2.27
CA THR A 45 -7.10 7.20 -2.05
C THR A 45 -6.76 6.05 -3.00
N LEU A 46 -7.71 5.65 -3.85
CA LEU A 46 -7.66 4.41 -4.63
C LEU A 46 -6.37 4.26 -5.47
N ASN A 47 -5.97 5.31 -6.19
CA ASN A 47 -4.80 5.23 -7.07
C ASN A 47 -3.50 4.97 -6.29
N GLU A 48 -3.33 5.63 -5.15
CA GLU A 48 -2.15 5.43 -4.29
C GLU A 48 -2.22 4.08 -3.58
N ASN A 49 -3.41 3.65 -3.15
CA ASN A 49 -3.59 2.32 -2.57
C ASN A 49 -3.26 1.20 -3.58
N ILE A 50 -3.59 1.38 -4.86
CA ILE A 50 -3.18 0.45 -5.93
C ILE A 50 -1.65 0.42 -6.03
N ALA A 51 -1.02 1.59 -6.05
CA ALA A 51 0.44 1.70 -6.16
C ALA A 51 1.16 1.03 -4.98
N ASP A 52 0.71 1.25 -3.74
CA ASP A 52 1.28 0.62 -2.55
C ASP A 52 1.13 -0.91 -2.58
N ASN A 53 -0.09 -1.41 -2.83
CA ASN A 53 -0.39 -2.84 -2.80
C ASN A 53 0.32 -3.61 -3.91
N GLU A 54 0.29 -3.10 -5.15
CA GLU A 54 0.94 -3.78 -6.26
C GLU A 54 2.47 -3.56 -6.23
N GLY A 55 2.95 -2.41 -5.74
CA GLY A 55 4.36 -2.13 -5.55
C GLY A 55 5.01 -3.10 -4.57
N VAL A 56 4.47 -3.24 -3.35
CA VAL A 56 5.02 -4.15 -2.34
C VAL A 56 4.94 -5.61 -2.78
N LYS A 57 3.86 -6.00 -3.47
CA LYS A 57 3.68 -7.35 -4.03
C LYS A 57 4.74 -7.67 -5.08
N LEU A 58 5.02 -6.75 -6.00
CA LEU A 58 6.06 -6.93 -7.01
C LEU A 58 7.46 -6.97 -6.38
N ALA A 59 7.75 -6.04 -5.47
CA ALA A 59 9.02 -5.99 -4.76
C ALA A 59 9.28 -7.29 -3.96
N PHE A 60 8.28 -7.79 -3.24
CA PHE A 60 8.37 -9.05 -2.49
C PHE A 60 8.57 -10.26 -3.40
N LYS A 61 7.88 -10.31 -4.55
CA LYS A 61 8.09 -11.36 -5.56
C LYS A 61 9.53 -11.37 -6.05
N VAL A 62 10.12 -10.20 -6.29
CA VAL A 62 11.52 -10.08 -6.72
C VAL A 62 12.48 -10.47 -5.59
N HIS A 63 12.25 -10.01 -4.34
CA HIS A 63 13.01 -10.41 -3.15
C HIS A 63 13.14 -11.93 -3.06
N ARG A 64 12.03 -12.67 -3.09
CA ARG A 64 12.05 -14.14 -3.02
C ARG A 64 12.73 -14.78 -4.23
N LYS A 65 12.58 -14.21 -5.43
CA LYS A 65 13.25 -14.70 -6.64
C LYS A 65 14.77 -14.56 -6.54
N LEU A 66 15.25 -13.43 -6.03
CA LEU A 66 16.67 -13.18 -5.79
C LEU A 66 17.20 -14.09 -4.68
N GLY A 67 16.49 -14.22 -3.57
CA GLY A 67 16.85 -15.14 -2.48
C GLY A 67 17.05 -16.58 -2.93
N LYS A 68 16.20 -17.07 -3.85
CA LYS A 68 16.35 -18.40 -4.46
C LYS A 68 17.54 -18.51 -5.42
N LYS A 69 17.87 -17.43 -6.13
CA LYS A 69 18.90 -17.42 -7.18
C LYS A 69 20.31 -17.18 -6.63
N LEU A 70 20.43 -16.29 -5.65
CA LEU A 70 21.71 -15.77 -5.14
C LEU A 70 22.01 -16.23 -3.71
N GLY A 71 21.06 -16.89 -3.05
CA GLY A 71 21.07 -17.08 -1.60
C GLY A 71 20.31 -15.95 -0.91
N ALA A 72 19.84 -16.22 0.31
CA ALA A 72 19.10 -15.24 1.08
C ALA A 72 20.05 -14.14 1.60
N ASP A 73 19.55 -12.91 1.69
CA ASP A 73 20.33 -11.79 2.21
C ASP A 73 20.80 -12.05 3.65
N GLY A 74 21.94 -11.46 4.00
CA GLY A 74 22.41 -11.41 5.38
C GLY A 74 21.43 -10.60 6.24
N ARG A 75 21.22 -11.04 7.48
CA ARG A 75 20.37 -10.35 8.47
C ARG A 75 21.24 -9.73 9.56
N PHE A 76 20.76 -8.64 10.16
CA PHE A 76 21.42 -8.01 11.31
C PHE A 76 21.54 -8.98 12.48
N GLU A 77 22.65 -8.91 13.22
CA GLU A 77 22.95 -9.83 14.31
C GLU A 77 21.88 -9.77 15.42
N GLU A 78 21.36 -8.58 15.68
CA GLU A 78 20.34 -8.31 16.70
C GLU A 78 18.90 -8.57 16.23
N MET A 79 18.69 -9.08 15.01
CA MET A 79 17.36 -9.33 14.43
C MET A 79 17.23 -10.75 13.84
N GLN A 80 17.98 -11.71 14.36
CA GLN A 80 17.99 -13.08 13.85
C GLN A 80 16.67 -13.83 14.08
N GLU A 81 15.82 -13.35 14.97
CA GLU A 81 14.47 -13.87 15.21
C GLU A 81 13.52 -13.66 14.01
N PHE A 82 13.81 -12.70 13.12
CA PHE A 82 13.03 -12.44 11.91
C PHE A 82 13.69 -13.05 10.69
N ASN A 83 12.99 -13.89 9.94
CA ASN A 83 13.49 -14.38 8.64
C ASN A 83 13.51 -13.26 7.58
N ASN A 84 14.14 -13.51 6.43
CA ASN A 84 14.29 -12.50 5.38
C ASN A 84 12.95 -11.96 4.83
N ASP A 85 11.91 -12.80 4.74
CA ASP A 85 10.57 -12.35 4.33
C ASP A 85 9.96 -11.41 5.39
N GLN A 86 10.13 -11.71 6.67
CA GLN A 86 9.69 -10.83 7.77
C GLN A 86 10.48 -9.52 7.81
N MET A 87 11.79 -9.58 7.62
CA MET A 87 12.66 -8.40 7.52
C MET A 87 12.26 -7.48 6.36
N PHE A 88 11.86 -8.05 5.22
CA PHE A 88 11.32 -7.28 4.09
C PHE A 88 10.09 -6.46 4.51
N PHE A 89 9.11 -7.09 5.15
CA PHE A 89 7.89 -6.39 5.56
C PHE A 89 8.10 -5.44 6.75
N LEU A 90 9.03 -5.74 7.66
CA LEU A 90 9.45 -4.79 8.70
C LEU A 90 10.06 -3.53 8.07
N SER A 91 10.98 -3.70 7.11
CA SER A 91 11.56 -2.58 6.36
C SER A 91 10.49 -1.75 5.63
N TYR A 92 9.52 -2.41 4.98
CA TYR A 92 8.41 -1.74 4.31
C TYR A 92 7.56 -0.94 5.31
N ALA A 93 7.15 -1.54 6.43
CA ALA A 93 6.35 -0.87 7.45
C ALA A 93 7.09 0.29 8.13
N MET A 94 8.40 0.16 8.36
CA MET A 94 9.22 1.21 8.96
C MET A 94 9.26 2.50 8.11
N PHE A 95 9.12 2.39 6.79
CA PHE A 95 9.03 3.56 5.90
C PHE A 95 7.84 4.47 6.25
N PHE A 96 6.76 3.87 6.77
CA PHE A 96 5.53 4.55 7.16
C PHE A 96 5.50 4.96 8.64
N CYS A 97 6.59 4.79 9.39
CA CYS A 97 6.66 5.28 10.77
C CYS A 97 6.52 6.80 10.83
N ASN A 98 5.39 7.28 11.37
CA ASN A 98 5.10 8.70 11.50
C ASN A 98 4.76 9.08 12.94
N LYS A 99 5.52 10.04 13.50
CA LYS A 99 5.30 10.55 14.86
C LYS A 99 3.92 11.18 15.09
N ASN A 100 3.25 11.62 14.01
CA ASN A 100 1.92 12.23 14.06
C ASN A 100 0.79 11.23 13.82
N ALA A 101 1.09 9.94 13.65
CA ALA A 101 0.10 8.91 13.32
C ALA A 101 -1.11 8.89 14.27
N TYR A 102 -0.94 9.27 15.54
CA TYR A 102 -2.02 9.30 16.53
C TYR A 102 -2.52 10.71 16.89
N ASN A 103 -1.97 11.75 16.25
CA ASN A 103 -2.40 13.12 16.49
C ASN A 103 -3.76 13.37 15.81
N GLN A 104 -4.80 13.53 16.62
CA GLN A 104 -6.20 13.64 16.16
C GLN A 104 -6.43 14.83 15.21
N LYS A 105 -5.79 15.97 15.46
CA LYS A 105 -5.92 17.16 14.59
C LYS A 105 -5.22 16.94 13.25
N TYR A 106 -4.05 16.31 13.27
CA TYR A 106 -3.32 15.94 12.07
C TYR A 106 -4.10 14.91 11.25
N LEU A 107 -4.57 13.82 11.87
CA LEU A 107 -5.37 12.79 11.20
C LEU A 107 -6.64 13.37 10.59
N ARG A 108 -7.39 14.21 11.33
CA ARG A 108 -8.61 14.84 10.81
C ARG A 108 -8.34 15.67 9.57
N ARG A 109 -7.25 16.44 9.55
CA ARG A 109 -6.83 17.19 8.36
C ARG A 109 -6.42 16.23 7.24
N TRP A 110 -5.60 15.23 7.55
CA TRP A 110 -5.09 14.28 6.58
C TRP A 110 -6.21 13.56 5.82
N VAL A 111 -7.15 12.94 6.54
CA VAL A 111 -8.27 12.21 5.90
C VAL A 111 -9.17 13.11 5.06
N SER A 112 -9.18 14.43 5.32
CA SER A 112 -9.97 15.40 4.54
C SER A 112 -9.28 15.98 3.32
N THR A 113 -7.94 15.92 3.25
CA THR A 113 -7.19 16.65 2.19
C THR A 113 -6.18 15.80 1.43
N SER A 114 -5.80 14.63 1.96
CA SER A 114 -4.76 13.80 1.38
C SER A 114 -5.34 12.85 0.33
N ILE A 115 -4.57 12.61 -0.73
CA ILE A 115 -4.81 11.52 -1.68
C ILE A 115 -4.20 10.19 -1.22
N TYR A 116 -3.43 10.20 -0.13
CA TYR A 116 -2.83 9.01 0.46
C TYR A 116 -3.64 8.57 1.68
N ALA A 117 -3.84 7.27 1.84
CA ALA A 117 -4.32 6.71 3.11
C ALA A 117 -3.36 7.12 4.25
N PRO A 118 -3.84 7.24 5.51
CA PRO A 118 -2.96 7.44 6.66
C PRO A 118 -1.94 6.31 6.76
N ASP A 119 -0.71 6.65 7.15
CA ASP A 119 0.45 5.74 7.13
C ASP A 119 0.21 4.38 7.83
N MET A 120 -0.64 4.34 8.86
CA MET A 120 -0.99 3.09 9.57
C MET A 120 -1.82 2.09 8.74
N LEU A 121 -2.36 2.52 7.60
CA LEU A 121 -3.16 1.70 6.69
C LEU A 121 -2.42 1.38 5.38
N ARG A 122 -1.16 1.82 5.24
CA ARG A 122 -0.34 1.64 4.02
C ARG A 122 0.68 0.51 4.19
#